data_AF-A0A522ULN0-F1
#
_entry.id   AF-A0A522ULN0-F1
#
_cell.length_a   1.000
_cell.length_b   1.000
_cell.length_c   1.000
_cell.angle_alpha   90.00
_cell.angle_beta   90.00
_cell.angle_gamma   90.00
#
_symmetry.space_group_name_H-M   'P 1'
#
loop_
_entity.id
_entity.type
_entity.pdbx_description
1 polymer ?
#
loop_
_entity_poly.entity_id
_entity_poly.type
_entity_poly.pdbx_seq_one_letter_code
_entity_poly.pdbx_strand_id
1 'polypeptide(L)'
;MTTKAKMILGFTHLLALFAGALLVFLWLGFNAKRVMTEGNAMMTQMALMSRYSTFADVMRTNGTKEEYKEALINFLKATDEAVKQPTTFYDNKMAARDKTLTYERLSRLEKEMGNNTKAEEYIKLATDNCNNGGFKSCSPEYITMISKKLEDKAFNNTTEKK
;
A
#
# COMPACT_ATOMS: atom_id res chain seq x y z
N MET A 1 46.38 30.96 38.74
CA MET A 1 45.12 31.10 37.97
C MET A 1 44.12 31.89 38.81
N THR A 2 43.74 33.08 38.37
CA THR A 2 42.85 33.99 39.14
C THR A 2 41.41 33.46 39.17
N THR A 3 40.64 33.81 40.21
CA THR A 3 39.24 33.38 40.40
C THR A 3 38.36 33.65 39.17
N LYS A 4 38.66 34.75 38.45
CA LYS A 4 37.98 35.12 37.20
C LYS A 4 38.19 34.10 36.09
N ALA A 5 39.40 33.55 35.93
CA ALA A 5 39.68 32.57 34.89
C ALA A 5 38.94 31.24 35.12
N LYS A 6 38.80 30.81 36.38
CA LYS A 6 38.02 29.61 36.74
C LYS A 6 36.53 29.80 36.46
N MET A 7 36.01 30.99 36.73
CA MET A 7 34.61 31.34 36.47
C MET A 7 34.28 31.37 34.98
N ILE A 8 35.16 31.97 34.15
CA ILE A 8 34.99 31.99 32.69
C ILE A 8 35.03 30.58 32.11
N LEU A 9 35.98 29.74 32.54
CA LEU A 9 36.09 28.37 32.07
C LEU A 9 34.87 27.53 32.47
N GLY A 10 34.36 27.69 33.69
CA GLY A 10 33.14 27.01 34.12
C GLY A 10 31.92 27.40 33.29
N PHE A 11 31.79 28.70 32.97
CA PHE A 11 30.68 29.20 32.17
C PHE A 11 30.72 28.71 30.71
N THR A 12 31.90 28.63 30.08
CA THR A 12 32.03 28.11 28.70
C THR A 12 31.66 26.64 28.59
N HIS A 13 32.02 25.82 29.59
CA HIS A 13 31.65 24.40 29.62
C HIS A 13 30.15 24.23 29.82
N LEU A 14 29.55 25.03 30.72
CA LEU A 14 28.10 25.03 30.92
C LEU A 14 27.35 25.39 29.62
N LEU A 15 27.78 26.44 28.92
CA LEU A 15 27.20 26.84 27.63
C LEU A 15 27.37 25.75 26.56
N ALA A 16 28.53 25.10 26.49
CA ALA A 16 28.75 24.01 25.54
C ALA A 16 27.82 22.81 25.81
N LEU A 17 27.61 22.46 27.09
CA LEU A 17 26.67 21.40 27.47
C LEU A 17 25.22 21.76 27.11
N PHE A 18 24.79 23.00 27.39
CA PHE A 18 23.46 23.47 27.02
C PHE A 18 23.25 23.49 25.51
N ALA A 19 24.22 23.99 24.75
CA ALA A 19 24.17 24.00 23.29
C ALA A 19 24.11 22.58 22.72
N GLY A 20 24.96 21.67 23.23
CA GLY A 20 24.94 20.26 22.83
C GLY A 20 23.60 19.58 23.10
N ALA A 21 23.05 19.75 24.32
CA ALA A 21 21.75 19.21 24.68
C ALA A 21 20.61 19.75 23.80
N LEU A 22 20.63 21.06 23.51
CA LEU A 22 19.64 21.69 22.64
C LEU A 22 19.71 21.12 21.21
N LEU A 23 20.91 20.95 20.66
CA LEU A 23 21.10 20.36 19.32
C LEU A 23 20.58 18.92 19.25
N VAL A 24 20.87 18.10 20.26
CA VAL A 24 20.35 16.73 20.34
C VAL A 24 18.82 16.73 20.43
N PHE A 25 18.23 17.59 21.25
CA PHE A 25 16.78 17.71 21.39
C PHE A 25 16.11 18.13 20.07
N LEU A 26 16.67 19.12 19.37
CA LEU A 26 16.18 19.57 18.06
C LEU A 26 16.30 18.47 17.01
N TRP A 27 17.42 17.75 16.99
CA TRP A 27 17.64 16.62 16.08
C TRP A 27 16.64 15.49 16.33
N LEU A 28 16.40 15.12 17.60
CA LEU A 28 15.40 14.13 17.96
C LEU A 28 13.98 14.58 17.59
N GLY A 29 13.63 15.84 17.87
CA GLY A 29 12.34 16.41 17.51
C GLY A 29 12.09 16.42 16.00
N PHE A 30 13.10 16.78 15.20
CA PHE A 30 13.03 16.75 13.74
C PHE A 30 12.83 15.32 13.22
N ASN A 31 13.62 14.35 13.71
CA ASN A 31 13.48 12.95 13.30
C ASN A 31 12.15 12.34 13.73
N ALA A 32 11.69 12.62 14.95
CA ALA A 32 10.38 12.16 15.43
C ALA A 32 9.24 12.71 14.55
N LYS A 33 9.28 14.01 14.20
CA LYS A 33 8.28 14.60 13.29
C LYS A 33 8.29 13.92 11.92
N ARG A 34 9.47 13.64 11.36
CA ARG A 34 9.61 12.96 10.07
C ARG A 34 9.01 11.55 10.12
N VAL A 35 9.39 10.75 11.11
CA VAL A 35 8.86 9.39 11.30
C VAL A 35 7.35 9.38 11.50
N MET A 36 6.81 10.31 12.29
CA MET A 36 5.35 10.41 12.48
C MET A 36 4.62 10.81 11.19
N THR A 37 5.20 11.71 10.39
CA THR A 37 4.59 12.16 9.12
C THR A 37 4.59 11.03 8.09
N GLU A 38 5.73 10.34 7.93
CA GLU A 38 5.86 9.17 7.04
C GLU A 38 4.91 8.04 7.49
N GLY A 39 4.84 7.77 8.80
CA GLY A 39 3.94 6.78 9.38
C GLY A 39 2.46 7.12 9.18
N ASN A 40 2.08 8.40 9.30
CA ASN A 40 0.69 8.82 9.08
C ASN A 40 0.27 8.71 7.61
N ALA A 41 1.15 9.09 6.67
CA ALA A 41 0.90 8.92 5.24
C ALA A 41 0.71 7.43 4.88
N MET A 42 1.58 6.58 5.42
CA MET A 42 1.49 5.12 5.29
C MET A 42 0.17 4.56 5.82
N MET A 43 -0.22 4.87 7.05
CA MET A 43 -1.48 4.38 7.63
C MET A 43 -2.70 4.86 6.85
N THR A 44 -2.67 6.10 6.36
CA THR A 44 -3.74 6.67 5.54
C THR A 44 -3.87 5.90 4.22
N GLN A 45 -2.76 5.61 3.56
CA GLN A 45 -2.74 4.84 2.31
C GLN A 45 -3.20 3.40 2.52
N MET A 46 -2.73 2.72 3.56
CA MET A 46 -3.18 1.36 3.91
C MET A 46 -4.69 1.33 4.20
N ALA A 47 -5.20 2.30 4.96
CA ALA A 47 -6.62 2.40 5.24
C ALA A 47 -7.45 2.64 3.97
N LEU A 48 -6.96 3.48 3.05
CA LEU A 48 -7.61 3.71 1.77
C LEU A 48 -7.68 2.43 0.93
N MET A 49 -6.55 1.74 0.75
CA MET A 49 -6.50 0.50 -0.03
C MET A 49 -7.35 -0.60 0.58
N SER A 50 -7.32 -0.73 1.91
CA SER A 50 -8.17 -1.68 2.65
C SER A 50 -9.67 -1.39 2.43
N ARG A 51 -10.08 -0.13 2.43
CA ARG A 51 -11.48 0.27 2.18
C ARG A 51 -11.92 -0.09 0.78
N TYR A 52 -11.13 0.22 -0.26
CA TYR A 52 -11.50 -0.15 -1.63
C TYR A 52 -11.52 -1.66 -1.84
N SER A 53 -10.56 -2.41 -1.25
CA SER A 53 -10.57 -3.88 -1.31
C SER A 53 -11.83 -4.44 -0.65
N THR A 54 -12.15 -3.97 0.56
CA THR A 54 -13.34 -4.40 1.29
C THR A 54 -14.62 -4.06 0.51
N PHE A 55 -14.68 -2.87 -0.08
CA PHE A 55 -15.81 -2.45 -0.90
C PHE A 55 -15.98 -3.37 -2.12
N ALA A 56 -14.90 -3.73 -2.81
CA ALA A 56 -14.95 -4.68 -3.91
C ALA A 56 -15.44 -6.07 -3.46
N ASP A 57 -14.99 -6.56 -2.30
CA ASP A 57 -15.44 -7.83 -1.74
C ASP A 57 -16.93 -7.84 -1.36
N VAL A 58 -17.43 -6.72 -0.81
CA VAL A 58 -18.86 -6.53 -0.52
C VAL A 58 -19.66 -6.53 -1.81
N MET A 59 -19.24 -5.79 -2.84
CA MET A 59 -19.95 -5.74 -4.13
C MET A 59 -19.91 -7.07 -4.86
N ARG A 60 -18.82 -7.82 -4.75
CA ARG A 60 -18.73 -9.19 -5.30
C ARG A 60 -19.77 -10.13 -4.70
N THR A 61 -20.09 -9.95 -3.42
CA THR A 61 -20.96 -10.86 -2.66
C THR A 61 -22.43 -10.43 -2.71
N ASN A 62 -22.69 -9.13 -2.63
CA ASN A 62 -24.03 -8.57 -2.44
C ASN A 62 -24.49 -7.65 -3.58
N GLY A 63 -23.58 -7.26 -4.47
CA GLY A 63 -23.86 -6.34 -5.58
C GLY A 63 -24.14 -7.07 -6.89
N THR A 64 -24.52 -6.27 -7.88
CA THR A 64 -24.60 -6.67 -9.30
C THR A 64 -23.21 -6.85 -9.90
N LYS A 65 -23.13 -7.50 -11.07
CA LYS A 65 -21.86 -7.64 -11.81
C LYS A 65 -21.29 -6.27 -12.19
N GLU A 66 -22.16 -5.32 -12.53
CA GLU A 66 -21.82 -3.95 -12.89
C GLU A 66 -21.25 -3.18 -11.68
N GLU A 67 -21.87 -3.29 -10.51
CA GLU A 67 -21.36 -2.65 -9.28
C GLU A 67 -20.02 -3.24 -8.84
N TYR A 68 -19.86 -4.57 -8.95
CA TYR A 68 -18.57 -5.21 -8.66
C TYR A 68 -17.47 -4.76 -9.63
N LYS A 69 -17.79 -4.67 -10.92
CA LYS A 69 -16.89 -4.14 -11.95
C LYS A 69 -16.46 -2.71 -11.64
N GLU A 70 -17.41 -1.85 -11.28
CA GLU A 70 -17.12 -0.47 -10.90
C GLU A 70 -16.21 -0.40 -9.66
N ALA A 71 -16.46 -1.25 -8.66
CA ALA A 71 -15.62 -1.32 -7.46
C ALA A 71 -14.16 -1.70 -7.80
N LEU A 72 -13.95 -2.68 -8.67
CA LEU A 72 -12.61 -3.07 -9.15
C LEU A 72 -11.92 -1.93 -9.92
N ILE A 73 -12.65 -1.21 -10.77
CA ILE A 73 -12.13 -0.04 -11.50
C ILE A 73 -11.73 1.08 -10.52
N ASN A 74 -12.54 1.33 -9.50
CA ASN A 74 -12.22 2.33 -8.49
C ASN A 74 -11.01 1.93 -7.63
N PHE A 75 -10.84 0.64 -7.34
CA PHE A 75 -9.63 0.11 -6.69
C PHE A 75 -8.37 0.32 -7.57
N LEU A 76 -8.47 0.13 -8.90
CA LEU A 76 -7.37 0.45 -9.81
C LEU A 76 -6.99 1.93 -9.78
N LYS A 77 -7.99 2.84 -9.83
CA LYS A 77 -7.74 4.29 -9.72
C LYS A 77 -7.06 4.65 -8.40
N ALA A 78 -7.53 4.07 -7.29
CA ALA A 78 -6.90 4.28 -5.98
C ALA A 78 -5.45 3.79 -5.97
N THR A 79 -5.17 2.65 -6.61
CA THR A 79 -3.82 2.13 -6.78
C THR A 79 -2.93 3.06 -7.62
N ASP A 80 -3.47 3.66 -8.68
CA ASP A 80 -2.75 4.64 -9.52
C ASP A 80 -2.40 5.92 -8.76
N GLU A 81 -3.29 6.40 -7.89
CA GLU A 81 -3.00 7.55 -7.04
C GLU A 81 -1.99 7.21 -5.94
N ALA A 82 -2.12 6.01 -5.36
CA ALA A 82 -1.23 5.52 -4.31
C ALA A 82 0.24 5.43 -4.76
N VAL A 83 0.53 5.05 -6.00
CA VAL A 83 1.92 4.96 -6.50
C VAL A 83 2.57 6.33 -6.78
N LYS A 84 1.80 7.43 -6.81
CA LYS A 84 2.38 8.77 -6.94
C LYS A 84 3.13 9.20 -5.68
N GLN A 85 2.79 8.59 -4.54
CA GLN A 85 3.43 8.82 -3.24
C GLN A 85 3.71 7.47 -2.59
N PRO A 86 4.70 6.72 -3.09
CA PRO A 86 5.00 5.39 -2.58
C PRO A 86 5.45 5.48 -1.12
N THR A 87 4.99 4.54 -0.31
CA THR A 87 5.41 4.40 1.09
C THR A 87 6.19 3.11 1.27
N THR A 88 6.80 2.93 2.44
CA THR A 88 7.56 1.71 2.76
C THR A 88 6.72 0.42 2.62
N PHE A 89 5.39 0.49 2.78
CA PHE A 89 4.50 -0.68 2.73
C PHE A 89 3.65 -0.77 1.47
N TYR A 90 3.56 0.32 0.70
CA TYR A 90 2.84 0.35 -0.56
C TYR A 90 3.73 0.96 -1.64
N ASP A 91 4.61 0.13 -2.18
CA ASP A 91 5.54 0.47 -3.24
C ASP A 91 4.99 0.07 -4.62
N ASN A 92 5.77 0.36 -5.67
CA ASN A 92 5.41 0.02 -7.04
C ASN A 92 5.21 -1.49 -7.25
N LYS A 93 5.91 -2.33 -6.46
CA LYS A 93 5.81 -3.78 -6.56
C LYS A 93 4.49 -4.27 -5.97
N MET A 94 4.08 -3.74 -4.83
CA MET A 94 2.79 -4.03 -4.22
C MET A 94 1.65 -3.57 -5.14
N ALA A 95 1.74 -2.35 -5.66
CA ALA A 95 0.76 -1.82 -6.61
C ALA A 95 0.67 -2.66 -7.89
N ALA A 96 1.80 -3.15 -8.42
CA ALA A 96 1.80 -4.06 -9.57
C ALA A 96 1.08 -5.38 -9.26
N ARG A 97 1.25 -5.95 -8.05
CA ARG A 97 0.50 -7.14 -7.63
C ARG A 97 -1.00 -6.89 -7.59
N ASP A 98 -1.39 -5.79 -6.95
CA ASP A 98 -2.79 -5.41 -6.77
C ASP A 98 -3.46 -5.14 -8.13
N LYS A 99 -2.75 -4.46 -9.05
CA LYS A 99 -3.19 -4.27 -10.43
C LYS A 99 -3.33 -5.58 -11.19
N THR A 100 -2.33 -6.45 -11.16
CA THR A 100 -2.36 -7.74 -11.85
C THR A 100 -3.56 -8.58 -11.40
N LEU A 101 -3.80 -8.69 -10.10
CA LEU A 101 -4.93 -9.45 -9.56
C LEU A 101 -6.28 -8.79 -9.90
N THR A 102 -6.34 -7.45 -9.87
CA THR A 102 -7.58 -6.72 -10.19
C THR A 102 -7.94 -6.82 -11.67
N TYR A 103 -6.96 -6.72 -12.57
CA TYR A 103 -7.18 -6.93 -14.00
C TYR A 103 -7.61 -8.36 -14.30
N GLU A 104 -7.03 -9.36 -13.65
CA GLU A 104 -7.48 -10.73 -13.83
C GLU A 104 -8.93 -10.94 -13.36
N ARG A 105 -9.33 -10.33 -12.23
CA ARG A 105 -10.73 -10.33 -11.76
C ARG A 105 -11.67 -9.69 -12.77
N LEU A 106 -11.29 -8.54 -13.32
CA LEU A 106 -12.04 -7.86 -14.38
C LEU A 106 -12.16 -8.74 -15.63
N SER A 107 -11.09 -9.44 -16.01
CA SER A 107 -11.12 -10.37 -17.14
C SER A 107 -12.16 -11.49 -16.95
N ARG A 108 -12.15 -12.15 -15.78
CA ARG A 108 -13.14 -13.18 -15.47
C ARG A 108 -14.57 -12.62 -15.47
N LEU A 109 -14.76 -11.46 -14.86
CA LEU A 109 -16.07 -10.82 -14.78
C LEU A 109 -16.62 -10.45 -16.16
N GLU A 110 -15.80 -9.87 -17.04
CA GLU A 110 -16.22 -9.58 -18.41
C GLU A 110 -16.57 -10.85 -19.19
N LYS A 111 -15.83 -11.94 -18.99
CA LYS A 111 -16.15 -13.24 -19.58
C LYS A 111 -17.51 -13.76 -19.09
N GLU A 112 -17.79 -13.62 -17.78
CA GLU A 112 -19.10 -13.98 -17.19
C GLU A 112 -20.25 -13.07 -17.66
N MET A 113 -19.94 -11.88 -18.17
CA MET A 113 -20.89 -10.95 -18.77
C MET A 113 -21.01 -11.15 -20.29
N GLY A 114 -20.25 -12.08 -20.89
CA GLY A 114 -20.24 -12.34 -22.33
C GLY A 114 -19.34 -11.41 -23.16
N ASN A 115 -18.57 -10.53 -22.52
CA ASN A 115 -17.70 -9.54 -23.16
C ASN A 115 -16.27 -10.10 -23.40
N ASN A 116 -16.13 -11.09 -24.29
CA ASN A 116 -14.87 -11.79 -24.50
C ASN A 116 -13.71 -10.87 -24.92
N THR A 117 -13.96 -9.87 -25.78
CA THR A 117 -12.92 -8.91 -26.21
C THR A 117 -12.34 -8.14 -25.03
N LYS A 118 -13.18 -7.63 -24.12
CA LYS A 118 -12.70 -6.93 -22.92
C LYS A 118 -12.02 -7.87 -21.95
N ALA A 119 -12.50 -9.11 -21.85
CA ALA A 119 -11.84 -10.12 -21.03
C ALA A 119 -10.39 -10.36 -21.48
N GLU A 120 -10.16 -10.44 -22.80
CA GLU A 120 -8.83 -10.59 -23.40
C GLU A 120 -7.93 -9.36 -23.19
N GLU A 121 -8.50 -8.16 -23.29
CA GLU A 121 -7.78 -6.92 -22.98
C GLU A 121 -7.31 -6.89 -21.52
N TYR A 122 -8.19 -7.25 -20.57
CA TYR A 122 -7.84 -7.25 -19.16
C TYR A 122 -6.81 -8.31 -18.78
N ILE A 123 -6.90 -9.54 -19.33
CA ILE A 123 -5.88 -10.55 -19.00
C ILE A 123 -4.50 -10.19 -19.58
N LYS A 124 -4.46 -9.49 -20.72
CA LYS A 124 -3.23 -8.92 -21.25
C LYS A 124 -2.65 -7.87 -20.31
N LEU A 125 -3.46 -6.92 -19.83
CA LEU A 125 -3.04 -5.93 -18.83
C LEU A 125 -2.54 -6.57 -17.53
N ALA A 126 -3.18 -7.66 -17.08
CA ALA A 126 -2.72 -8.41 -15.92
C ALA A 126 -1.33 -9.01 -16.13
N THR A 127 -1.11 -9.61 -17.30
CA THR A 127 0.16 -10.22 -17.73
C THR A 127 1.28 -9.20 -17.86
N ASP A 128 0.99 -8.05 -18.48
CA ASP A 128 1.95 -6.96 -18.68
C ASP A 128 2.43 -6.37 -17.32
N ASN A 129 1.52 -6.25 -16.34
CA ASN A 129 1.86 -5.77 -14.99
C ASN A 129 2.56 -6.83 -14.12
N CYS A 130 2.40 -8.12 -14.43
CA CYS A 130 2.79 -9.21 -13.54
C CYS A 130 4.29 -9.25 -13.23
N ASN A 131 5.15 -8.95 -14.21
CA ASN A 131 6.60 -8.96 -14.00
C ASN A 131 7.03 -7.98 -12.89
N ASN A 132 6.35 -6.83 -12.79
CA ASN A 132 6.62 -5.81 -11.78
C ASN A 132 6.13 -6.22 -10.40
N GLY A 133 5.19 -7.17 -10.30
CA GLY A 133 4.66 -7.69 -9.04
C GLY A 133 5.54 -8.76 -8.38
N GLY A 134 6.55 -9.30 -9.07
CA GLY A 134 7.39 -10.38 -8.52
C GLY A 134 6.61 -11.68 -8.29
N PHE A 135 5.70 -12.01 -9.19
CA PHE A 135 5.08 -13.33 -9.26
C PHE A 135 6.08 -14.37 -9.80
N LYS A 136 5.86 -15.66 -9.52
CA LYS A 136 6.72 -16.75 -10.01
C LYS A 136 6.54 -17.04 -11.50
N SER A 137 5.36 -16.77 -12.02
CA SER A 137 5.00 -16.91 -13.42
C SER A 137 3.98 -15.81 -13.75
N CYS A 138 3.99 -15.39 -15.00
CA CYS A 138 3.03 -14.43 -15.55
C CYS A 138 2.14 -15.05 -16.61
N SER A 139 2.01 -16.38 -16.63
CA SER A 139 1.01 -17.02 -17.48
C SER A 139 -0.40 -16.67 -16.98
N PRO A 140 -1.38 -16.48 -17.89
CA PRO A 140 -2.78 -16.25 -17.52
C PRO A 140 -3.34 -17.28 -16.53
N GLU A 141 -2.98 -18.56 -16.70
CA GLU A 141 -3.43 -19.66 -15.85
C GLU A 141 -2.87 -19.53 -14.43
N TYR A 142 -1.60 -19.15 -14.30
CA TYR A 142 -0.97 -18.96 -13.00
C TYR A 142 -1.57 -17.76 -12.25
N ILE A 143 -1.77 -16.63 -12.95
CA ILE A 143 -2.39 -15.43 -12.34
C ILE A 143 -3.81 -15.76 -11.89
N THR A 144 -4.59 -16.45 -12.74
CA THR A 144 -5.95 -16.91 -12.41
C THR A 144 -5.96 -17.82 -11.18
N MET A 145 -5.06 -18.80 -11.14
CA MET A 145 -4.94 -19.73 -10.02
C MET A 145 -4.64 -19.01 -8.70
N ILE A 146 -3.68 -18.07 -8.70
CA ILE A 146 -3.34 -17.32 -7.48
C ILE A 146 -4.49 -16.40 -7.07
N SER A 147 -5.11 -15.71 -8.02
CA SER A 147 -6.25 -14.82 -7.76
C SER A 147 -7.41 -15.56 -7.09
N LYS A 148 -7.83 -16.70 -7.66
CA LYS A 148 -8.88 -17.56 -7.06
C LYS A 148 -8.50 -18.08 -5.68
N LYS A 149 -7.25 -18.55 -5.52
CA LYS A 149 -6.76 -19.03 -4.22
C LYS A 149 -6.79 -17.96 -3.13
N LEU A 150 -6.52 -16.70 -3.48
CA LEU A 150 -6.60 -15.58 -2.54
C LEU A 150 -8.05 -15.26 -2.17
N GLU A 151 -8.96 -15.31 -3.13
CA GLU A 151 -10.39 -15.15 -2.90
C GLU A 151 -10.94 -16.26 -2.01
N ASP A 152 -10.70 -17.54 -2.33
CA ASP A 152 -11.20 -18.68 -1.55
C ASP A 152 -10.76 -18.64 -0.08
N LYS A 153 -9.51 -18.22 0.18
CA LYS A 153 -8.99 -18.05 1.54
C LYS A 153 -9.65 -16.92 2.31
N ALA A 154 -10.06 -15.85 1.64
CA ALA A 154 -10.77 -14.75 2.28
C ALA A 154 -12.13 -15.21 2.81
N PHE A 155 -12.82 -16.11 2.10
CA PHE A 155 -14.17 -16.57 2.46
C PHE A 155 -14.19 -17.77 3.42
N ASN A 156 -13.31 -18.76 3.24
CA ASN A 156 -13.35 -19.97 4.08
C ASN A 156 -12.99 -19.72 5.56
N ASN A 157 -12.23 -18.67 5.86
CA ASN A 157 -11.93 -18.30 7.25
C ASN A 157 -13.14 -17.73 8.01
N THR A 158 -14.23 -17.36 7.32
CA THR A 158 -15.42 -16.78 7.97
C THR A 158 -16.52 -17.80 8.30
N THR A 159 -16.51 -18.98 7.69
CA THR A 159 -17.56 -19.99 7.84
C THR A 159 -17.26 -21.03 8.93
N GLU A 160 -15.99 -21.26 9.30
CA GLU A 160 -15.61 -22.23 10.35
C GLU A 160 -15.74 -21.71 11.79
N LYS A 161 -16.19 -20.46 12.00
CA LYS A 161 -16.36 -19.85 13.34
C LYS A 161 -17.81 -19.62 13.77
N LYS A 162 -18.76 -20.41 13.26
CA LYS A 162 -20.16 -20.38 13.71
C LYS A 162 -20.52 -21.60 14.52
#